data_AF-A0A1C5W2J3-F1
#
_entry.id   AF-A0A1C5W2J3-F1
#
_cell.length_a   1.000
_cell.length_b   1.000
_cell.length_c   1.000
_cell.angle_alpha   90.00
_cell.angle_beta   90.00
_cell.angle_gamma   90.00
#
_symmetry.space_group_name_H-M   'P 1'
#
loop_
_entity.id
_entity.type
_entity.pdbx_description
1 polymer ?
#
loop_
_entity_poly.entity_id
_entity_poly.type
_entity_poly.pdbx_seq_one_letter_code
_entity_poly.pdbx_strand_id
1 'polypeptide(L)'
;MTTTIKQANIKGTVYTLEDTEARKDISTLKAAIHDVLNNTPRVETIKDFYNFKRTGKVYRTRIWLFATNPTSTGTKLLDNAGLEFTPSTDTVEGKDDYLNGQHPLFEWVNCNYKRNDDGSPYPTAIEGDENFSFTGNVDVGAMQMSFYYDFQVNQEEGYADVTISDMRNPLRTDVQLKPWSECVTADGEVLPWCIGSKYYASIGDDGFLRSVKDGKPETFTSYNKMMTEFPKKGKGYHGADAEHMTFQFIFNVIKGATKDSQSLYKGCTNYNLQYSASVVRNTKETYFPVTNAQANNLLVGSSVSVGYGQLNDTETGVNLDRGVTNMHKYAKVVKILSIETLDDNNKAVYLDVDTGFDTTPIVLSDTVTADITISTMPWYSGSTDSVIGHHDGSPISNTDWKHVYRVQGREYRNGAYEIASDTVMVFQPDYSKDVYVCPKEVARSSDEATIKKTYTKIGNIPASIDGKGSDWWIGDLTIDTSTGAWFPSAIGASDKQGIASKLYSGGTSTSGTREYPQGGSLRLGSNAGFLLYCWYWLDRTNWNYGCRNCLISF
;
A
#
# COMPACT_ATOMS: atom_id res chain seq x y z
N MET A 1 11.03 -91.55 27.88
CA MET A 1 10.05 -91.07 26.89
C MET A 1 10.48 -89.69 26.46
N THR A 2 10.74 -89.56 25.17
CA THR A 2 11.50 -88.47 24.55
C THR A 2 10.62 -87.25 24.29
N THR A 3 11.12 -86.09 24.68
CA THR A 3 10.53 -84.77 24.51
C THR A 3 10.54 -84.34 23.04
N THR A 4 9.39 -83.94 22.50
CA THR A 4 9.30 -83.21 21.24
C THR A 4 8.48 -81.93 21.46
N ILE A 5 9.18 -80.80 21.56
CA ILE A 5 8.60 -79.46 21.55
C ILE A 5 8.26 -79.13 20.09
N LYS A 6 6.96 -79.04 19.76
CA LYS A 6 6.51 -78.45 18.50
C LYS A 6 6.47 -76.93 18.67
N GLN A 7 7.34 -76.22 17.96
CA GLN A 7 7.28 -74.77 17.79
C GLN A 7 5.94 -74.39 17.14
N ALA A 8 5.19 -73.53 17.82
CA ALA A 8 4.05 -72.84 17.25
C ALA A 8 4.56 -71.62 16.46
N ASN A 9 4.28 -71.59 15.16
CA ASN A 9 4.52 -70.44 14.29
C ASN A 9 3.60 -69.28 14.68
N ILE A 10 4.14 -68.29 15.38
CA ILE A 10 3.54 -66.95 15.46
C ILE A 10 4.01 -66.20 14.22
N LYS A 11 3.13 -66.07 13.22
CA LYS A 11 3.34 -65.10 12.13
C LYS A 11 3.28 -63.70 12.75
N GLY A 12 4.45 -63.14 13.07
CA GLY A 12 4.58 -61.72 13.32
C GLY A 12 4.30 -60.98 12.03
N THR A 13 3.22 -60.21 11.99
CA THR A 13 3.04 -59.17 10.99
C THR A 13 4.09 -58.09 11.27
N VAL A 14 5.19 -58.13 10.54
CA VAL A 14 6.09 -56.98 10.44
C VAL A 14 5.35 -55.97 9.56
N TYR A 15 4.89 -54.86 10.14
CA TYR A 15 4.43 -53.71 9.37
C TYR A 15 5.66 -53.06 8.74
N THR A 16 6.05 -53.47 7.54
CA THR A 16 7.02 -52.73 6.74
C THR A 16 6.31 -51.49 6.19
N LEU A 17 6.84 -50.29 6.51
CA LEU A 17 6.44 -49.03 5.88
C LEU A 17 6.86 -49.07 4.40
N GLU A 18 6.09 -49.79 3.57
CA GLU A 18 6.21 -49.83 2.11
C GLU A 18 5.35 -48.78 1.42
N ASP A 19 4.85 -47.78 2.15
CA ASP A 19 4.09 -46.71 1.54
C ASP A 19 5.02 -45.55 1.18
N THR A 20 5.36 -45.46 -0.11
CA THR A 20 6.26 -44.45 -0.67
C THR A 20 5.70 -43.04 -0.46
N GLU A 21 4.37 -42.92 -0.40
CA GLU A 21 3.64 -41.68 -0.13
C GLU A 21 3.80 -41.25 1.34
N ALA A 22 3.60 -42.16 2.29
CA ALA A 22 3.83 -41.87 3.72
C ALA A 22 5.29 -41.47 4.03
N ARG A 23 6.27 -42.04 3.32
CA ARG A 23 7.68 -41.62 3.45
C ARG A 23 7.92 -40.21 2.91
N LYS A 24 7.26 -39.85 1.81
CA LYS A 24 7.31 -38.50 1.22
C LYS A 24 6.70 -37.48 2.19
N ASP A 25 5.55 -37.79 2.78
CA ASP A 25 4.88 -36.94 3.77
C ASP A 25 5.74 -36.72 5.02
N ILE A 26 6.36 -37.78 5.55
CA ILE A 26 7.29 -37.66 6.69
C ILE A 26 8.50 -36.78 6.34
N SER A 27 9.02 -36.89 5.12
CA SER A 27 10.16 -36.07 4.67
C SER A 27 9.79 -34.59 4.59
N THR A 28 8.64 -34.27 3.99
CA THR A 28 8.13 -32.89 3.90
C THR A 28 7.88 -32.31 5.29
N LEU A 29 7.27 -33.09 6.19
CA LEU A 29 7.02 -32.68 7.57
C LEU A 29 8.32 -32.37 8.32
N LYS A 30 9.36 -33.21 8.17
CA LYS A 30 10.68 -32.96 8.76
C LYS A 30 11.31 -31.68 8.23
N ALA A 31 11.18 -31.42 6.92
CA ALA A 31 11.68 -30.18 6.32
C ALA A 31 10.95 -28.95 6.87
N ALA A 32 9.62 -29.01 6.97
CA ALA A 32 8.82 -27.93 7.55
C ALA A 32 9.17 -27.69 9.04
N ILE A 33 9.36 -28.74 9.83
CA ILE A 33 9.80 -28.61 11.24
C ILE A 33 11.18 -27.96 11.32
N HIS A 34 12.12 -28.37 10.46
CA HIS A 34 13.44 -27.74 10.39
C HIS A 34 13.30 -26.23 10.06
N ASP A 35 12.44 -25.87 9.12
CA ASP A 35 12.24 -24.49 8.72
C ASP A 35 11.61 -23.66 9.84
N VAL A 36 10.65 -24.22 10.58
CA VAL A 36 10.06 -23.58 11.77
C VAL A 36 11.11 -23.36 12.87
N LEU A 37 11.93 -24.38 13.15
CA LEU A 37 12.96 -24.30 14.20
C LEU A 37 14.06 -23.28 13.89
N ASN A 38 14.36 -23.06 12.61
CA ASN A 38 15.38 -22.11 12.16
C ASN A 38 14.80 -20.77 11.68
N ASN A 39 13.48 -20.64 11.62
CA ASN A 39 12.76 -19.51 11.03
C ASN A 39 13.19 -19.21 9.58
N THR A 40 13.36 -20.25 8.77
CA THR A 40 13.80 -20.18 7.36
C THR A 40 12.72 -20.75 6.43
N PRO A 41 11.65 -19.99 6.14
CA PRO A 41 10.58 -20.45 5.27
C PRO A 41 11.08 -20.72 3.85
N ARG A 42 10.60 -21.79 3.22
CA ARG A 42 10.87 -22.14 1.81
C ARG A 42 9.57 -22.38 1.06
N VAL A 43 9.57 -22.16 -0.25
CA VAL A 43 8.36 -22.29 -1.09
C VAL A 43 7.72 -23.68 -0.93
N GLU A 44 8.49 -24.76 -0.84
CA GLU A 44 7.93 -26.12 -0.78
C GLU A 44 7.27 -26.44 0.57
N THR A 45 7.67 -25.77 1.64
CA THR A 45 7.23 -26.05 3.02
C THR A 45 6.35 -24.95 3.61
N ILE A 46 6.16 -23.83 2.90
CA ILE A 46 5.56 -22.60 3.44
C ILE A 46 4.17 -22.79 4.04
N LYS A 47 3.35 -23.66 3.44
CA LYS A 47 2.02 -24.01 3.97
C LYS A 47 2.13 -24.61 5.37
N ASP A 48 2.99 -25.62 5.53
CA ASP A 48 3.17 -26.30 6.81
C ASP A 48 3.93 -25.43 7.80
N PHE A 49 4.91 -24.65 7.34
CA PHE A 49 5.60 -23.64 8.13
C PHE A 49 4.61 -22.69 8.82
N TYR A 50 3.66 -22.12 8.08
CA TYR A 50 2.65 -21.25 8.68
C TYR A 50 1.67 -22.03 9.55
N ASN A 51 1.21 -23.20 9.13
CA ASN A 51 0.28 -24.02 9.93
C ASN A 51 0.84 -24.36 11.31
N PHE A 52 2.13 -24.70 11.40
CA PHE A 52 2.79 -24.99 12.68
C PHE A 52 2.95 -23.77 13.58
N LYS A 53 2.98 -22.56 13.01
CA LYS A 53 3.13 -21.32 13.77
C LYS A 53 1.80 -20.72 14.21
N ARG A 54 0.64 -21.21 13.75
CA ARG A 54 -0.66 -20.68 14.18
C ARG A 54 -0.88 -20.91 15.68
N THR A 55 -1.37 -19.87 16.35
CA THR A 55 -1.52 -19.80 17.80
C THR A 55 -2.98 -19.78 18.25
N GLY A 56 -3.90 -19.30 17.40
CA GLY A 56 -5.30 -19.06 17.75
C GLY A 56 -5.52 -17.78 18.56
N LYS A 57 -4.46 -16.99 18.84
CA LYS A 57 -4.55 -15.74 19.58
C LYS A 57 -5.47 -14.74 18.86
N VAL A 58 -6.25 -14.01 19.64
CA VAL A 58 -7.24 -13.03 19.18
C VAL A 58 -6.82 -11.64 19.62
N TYR A 59 -6.38 -10.83 18.67
CA TYR A 59 -5.98 -9.45 18.90
C TYR A 59 -7.16 -8.53 18.63
N ARG A 60 -7.59 -7.75 19.63
CA ARG A 60 -8.68 -6.80 19.48
C ARG A 60 -8.24 -5.40 19.89
N THR A 61 -8.70 -4.40 19.16
CA THR A 61 -8.65 -3.00 19.59
C THR A 61 -10.03 -2.39 19.45
N ARG A 62 -10.50 -1.74 20.51
CA ARG A 62 -11.72 -0.93 20.52
C ARG A 62 -11.39 0.50 20.13
N ILE A 63 -12.09 1.05 19.15
CA ILE A 63 -12.03 2.46 18.76
C ILE A 63 -13.40 3.10 18.94
N TRP A 64 -13.44 4.35 19.39
CA TRP A 64 -14.71 5.06 19.53
C TRP A 64 -15.27 5.48 18.17
N LEU A 65 -16.60 5.44 18.04
CA LEU A 65 -17.30 6.13 16.97
C LEU A 65 -17.23 7.63 17.23
N PHE A 66 -17.04 8.41 16.17
CA PHE A 66 -16.78 9.84 16.25
C PHE A 66 -17.87 10.59 17.01
N ALA A 67 -19.14 10.23 16.78
CA ALA A 67 -20.29 10.87 17.42
C ALA A 67 -20.31 10.69 18.95
N THR A 68 -19.71 9.62 19.46
CA THR A 68 -19.65 9.32 20.90
C THR A 68 -18.39 9.91 21.53
N ASN A 69 -17.24 9.68 20.89
CA ASN A 69 -15.98 10.27 21.31
C ASN A 69 -15.09 10.51 20.07
N PRO A 70 -14.74 11.77 19.78
CA PRO A 70 -14.01 12.12 18.58
C PRO A 70 -12.52 11.76 18.62
N THR A 71 -12.02 11.12 19.69
CA THR A 71 -10.62 10.70 19.75
C THR A 71 -10.26 9.69 18.66
N SER A 72 -9.01 9.75 18.19
CA SER A 72 -8.44 8.76 17.28
C SER A 72 -7.89 7.53 18.02
N THR A 73 -7.66 7.65 19.34
CA THR A 73 -7.06 6.60 20.16
C THR A 73 -8.03 5.45 20.43
N GLY A 74 -7.50 4.23 20.45
CA GLY A 74 -8.20 3.01 20.81
C GLY A 74 -7.67 2.37 22.09
N THR A 75 -8.34 1.31 22.53
CA THR A 75 -7.96 0.50 23.69
C THR A 75 -7.71 -0.94 23.22
N LYS A 76 -6.52 -1.48 23.52
CA LYS A 76 -6.16 -2.86 23.19
C LYS A 76 -6.82 -3.84 24.19
N LEU A 77 -7.35 -4.94 23.68
CA LEU A 77 -8.12 -5.95 24.40
C LEU A 77 -7.63 -7.35 24.02
N LEU A 78 -8.03 -8.36 24.82
CA LEU A 78 -7.70 -9.78 24.61
C LEU A 78 -6.17 -9.99 24.51
N ASP A 79 -5.69 -10.79 23.56
CA ASP A 79 -4.25 -11.04 23.37
C ASP A 79 -3.48 -9.80 22.89
N ASN A 80 -4.18 -8.70 22.58
CA ASN A 80 -3.57 -7.42 22.24
C ASN A 80 -3.25 -6.57 23.48
N ALA A 81 -3.87 -6.85 24.63
CA ALA A 81 -3.72 -6.05 25.83
C ALA A 81 -2.28 -6.09 26.36
N GLY A 82 -1.71 -4.92 26.66
CA GLY A 82 -0.36 -4.79 27.20
C GLY A 82 0.78 -4.84 26.17
N LEU A 83 0.49 -5.16 24.90
CA LEU A 83 1.48 -5.07 23.83
C LEU A 83 1.70 -3.60 23.44
N GLU A 84 2.95 -3.18 23.30
CA GLU A 84 3.32 -1.83 22.92
C GLU A 84 3.96 -1.78 21.53
N PHE A 85 3.76 -0.65 20.85
CA PHE A 85 4.29 -0.41 19.50
C PHE A 85 4.67 1.07 19.32
N THR A 86 5.89 1.32 18.84
CA THR A 86 6.33 2.59 18.28
C THR A 86 7.11 2.31 16.99
N PRO A 87 6.96 3.16 15.96
CA PRO A 87 7.58 2.92 14.66
C PRO A 87 9.10 3.09 14.69
N SER A 88 9.78 2.28 13.90
CA SER A 88 11.24 2.34 13.71
C SER A 88 11.64 3.35 12.63
N THR A 89 12.92 3.69 12.60
CA THR A 89 13.59 4.28 11.44
C THR A 89 14.70 3.34 10.94
N ASP A 90 15.55 3.83 10.05
CA ASP A 90 16.79 3.18 9.59
C ASP A 90 17.91 3.21 10.63
N THR A 91 17.82 4.06 11.66
CA THR A 91 18.85 4.24 12.68
C THR A 91 18.36 4.10 14.11
N VAL A 92 17.05 4.16 14.34
CA VAL A 92 16.43 4.04 15.67
C VAL A 92 15.38 2.94 15.61
N GLU A 93 15.62 1.88 16.36
CA GLU A 93 14.63 0.80 16.53
C GLU A 93 13.53 1.26 17.49
N GLY A 94 12.28 1.22 17.00
CA GLY A 94 11.09 1.43 17.81
C GLY A 94 10.73 0.19 18.61
N LYS A 95 9.81 0.34 19.56
CA LYS A 95 9.29 -0.79 20.33
C LYS A 95 8.30 -1.57 19.47
N ASP A 96 8.44 -2.89 19.37
CA ASP A 96 7.46 -3.73 18.67
C ASP A 96 7.32 -5.08 19.38
N ASP A 97 6.43 -5.14 20.39
CA ASP A 97 6.22 -6.36 21.17
C ASP A 97 5.60 -7.51 20.35
N TYR A 98 5.18 -7.25 19.11
CA TYR A 98 4.66 -8.25 18.20
C TYR A 98 5.77 -9.04 17.48
N LEU A 99 7.01 -8.52 17.44
CA LEU A 99 8.14 -9.13 16.72
C LEU A 99 9.12 -9.85 17.68
N ASN A 100 8.58 -10.67 18.58
CA ASN A 100 9.35 -11.38 19.62
C ASN A 100 9.29 -12.93 19.52
N GLY A 101 8.74 -13.47 18.43
CA GLY A 101 8.55 -14.91 18.22
C GLY A 101 7.29 -15.50 18.88
N GLN A 102 6.53 -14.73 19.66
CA GLN A 102 5.29 -15.19 20.31
C GLN A 102 4.02 -14.77 19.56
N HIS A 103 4.14 -13.90 18.55
CA HIS A 103 3.02 -13.34 17.79
C HIS A 103 3.24 -13.51 16.28
N PRO A 104 3.35 -14.76 15.78
CA PRO A 104 3.79 -15.04 14.41
C PRO A 104 2.84 -14.53 13.31
N LEU A 105 1.60 -14.15 13.65
CA LEU A 105 0.69 -13.45 12.74
C LEU A 105 1.30 -12.13 12.20
N PHE A 106 2.14 -11.47 12.99
CA PHE A 106 2.71 -10.16 12.64
C PHE A 106 4.05 -10.28 11.92
N GLU A 107 4.63 -11.48 11.86
CA GLU A 107 5.88 -11.74 11.17
C GLU A 107 5.62 -11.87 9.67
N TRP A 108 6.50 -11.26 8.87
CA TRP A 108 6.43 -11.28 7.42
C TRP A 108 7.83 -11.50 6.83
N VAL A 109 7.86 -11.98 5.59
CA VAL A 109 9.08 -12.18 4.80
C VAL A 109 8.89 -11.60 3.40
N ASN A 110 9.98 -11.21 2.74
CA ASN A 110 9.90 -10.86 1.32
C ASN A 110 9.75 -12.13 0.47
N CYS A 111 8.98 -12.06 -0.61
CA CYS A 111 8.88 -13.14 -1.59
C CYS A 111 8.81 -12.59 -3.02
N ASN A 112 9.27 -13.37 -3.98
CA ASN A 112 8.81 -13.23 -5.36
C ASN A 112 7.53 -14.04 -5.53
N TYR A 113 6.58 -13.51 -6.28
CA TYR A 113 5.30 -14.17 -6.47
C TYR A 113 4.75 -13.98 -7.88
N LYS A 114 3.80 -14.85 -8.23
CA LYS A 114 3.00 -14.78 -9.45
C LYS A 114 1.52 -14.93 -9.09
N ARG A 115 0.67 -14.82 -10.11
CA ARG A 115 -0.78 -15.01 -9.98
C ARG A 115 -1.28 -16.18 -10.79
N ASN A 116 -2.26 -16.86 -10.21
CA ASN A 116 -3.12 -17.78 -10.93
C ASN A 116 -4.10 -17.01 -11.83
N ASP A 117 -4.85 -17.74 -12.66
CA ASP A 117 -5.88 -17.18 -13.54
C ASP A 117 -7.02 -16.48 -12.80
N ASP A 118 -7.35 -16.98 -11.61
CA ASP A 118 -8.32 -16.36 -10.69
C ASP A 118 -7.69 -15.19 -9.91
N GLY A 119 -6.43 -14.87 -10.23
CA GLY A 119 -5.49 -13.87 -9.69
C GLY A 119 -4.96 -14.12 -8.27
N SER A 120 -5.33 -15.22 -7.64
CA SER A 120 -4.81 -15.59 -6.32
C SER A 120 -3.27 -15.65 -6.35
N PRO A 121 -2.57 -15.08 -5.35
CA PRO A 121 -1.12 -15.02 -5.38
C PRO A 121 -0.49 -16.33 -4.90
N TYR A 122 0.62 -16.74 -5.53
CA TYR A 122 1.45 -17.85 -5.08
C TYR A 122 2.94 -17.47 -5.11
N PRO A 123 3.71 -17.85 -4.08
CA PRO A 123 5.13 -17.55 -4.03
C PRO A 123 5.92 -18.40 -5.04
N THR A 124 6.94 -17.82 -5.63
CA THR A 124 7.89 -18.51 -6.53
C THR A 124 9.31 -18.55 -5.97
N ALA A 125 9.64 -17.66 -5.04
CA ALA A 125 10.87 -17.66 -4.24
C ALA A 125 10.62 -16.86 -2.96
N ILE A 126 11.28 -17.21 -1.87
CA ILE A 126 11.24 -16.50 -0.58
C ILE A 126 12.62 -15.93 -0.29
N GLU A 127 12.68 -14.81 0.42
CA GLU A 127 13.95 -14.25 0.88
C GLU A 127 14.83 -15.30 1.58
N GLY A 128 16.05 -15.47 1.08
CA GLY A 128 16.97 -16.54 1.49
C GLY A 128 17.11 -17.66 0.45
N ASP A 129 16.13 -17.83 -0.45
CA ASP A 129 16.25 -18.75 -1.59
C ASP A 129 17.23 -18.20 -2.64
N GLU A 130 17.98 -19.08 -3.32
CA GLU A 130 18.96 -18.72 -4.35
C GLU A 130 18.35 -17.91 -5.51
N ASN A 131 17.09 -18.18 -5.83
CA ASN A 131 16.37 -17.56 -6.95
C ASN A 131 15.56 -16.32 -6.57
N PHE A 132 15.61 -15.88 -5.30
CA PHE A 132 14.92 -14.66 -4.88
C PHE A 132 15.66 -13.41 -5.36
N SER A 133 14.91 -12.42 -5.84
CA SER A 133 15.44 -11.12 -6.28
C SER A 133 14.54 -9.96 -5.90
N PHE A 134 15.14 -8.82 -5.56
CA PHE A 134 14.41 -7.56 -5.39
C PHE A 134 14.17 -6.79 -6.71
N THR A 135 14.90 -7.16 -7.77
CA THR A 135 14.94 -6.46 -9.05
C THR A 135 14.79 -7.43 -10.24
N GLY A 136 14.66 -6.89 -11.45
CA GLY A 136 14.43 -7.67 -12.67
C GLY A 136 12.96 -8.00 -12.90
N ASN A 137 12.68 -9.03 -13.70
CA ASN A 137 11.32 -9.37 -14.17
C ASN A 137 10.52 -10.19 -13.15
N VAL A 138 10.45 -9.70 -11.92
CA VAL A 138 9.76 -10.33 -10.78
C VAL A 138 8.74 -9.38 -10.17
N ASP A 139 7.83 -9.92 -9.37
CA ASP A 139 7.02 -9.13 -8.45
C ASP A 139 7.42 -9.47 -7.02
N VAL A 140 7.86 -8.46 -6.28
CA VAL A 140 8.23 -8.54 -4.87
C VAL A 140 7.00 -8.26 -4.02
N GLY A 141 6.67 -9.21 -3.15
CA GLY A 141 5.60 -9.12 -2.17
C GLY A 141 6.14 -9.16 -0.75
N ALA A 142 5.34 -8.65 0.18
CA ALA A 142 5.46 -8.95 1.59
C ALA A 142 4.46 -10.06 1.92
N MET A 143 4.98 -11.20 2.37
CA MET A 143 4.19 -12.39 2.68
C MET A 143 4.14 -12.60 4.19
N GLN A 144 2.95 -12.79 4.72
CA GLN A 144 2.69 -13.25 6.09
C GLN A 144 1.72 -14.43 6.05
N MET A 145 1.46 -15.08 7.19
CA MET A 145 0.39 -16.08 7.25
C MET A 145 -0.97 -15.45 6.94
N SER A 146 -1.88 -16.21 6.35
CA SER A 146 -3.26 -15.75 6.21
C SER A 146 -3.89 -15.53 7.59
N PHE A 147 -4.80 -14.59 7.66
CA PHE A 147 -5.48 -14.23 8.90
C PHE A 147 -6.97 -14.03 8.65
N TYR A 148 -7.71 -13.97 9.74
CA TYR A 148 -9.13 -13.66 9.75
C TYR A 148 -9.34 -12.36 10.52
N TYR A 149 -10.35 -11.60 10.14
CA TYR A 149 -10.66 -10.31 10.72
C TYR A 149 -12.16 -10.07 10.85
N ASP A 150 -12.51 -9.11 11.71
CA ASP A 150 -13.84 -8.56 11.83
C ASP A 150 -13.75 -7.07 12.17
N PHE A 151 -14.75 -6.31 11.73
CA PHE A 151 -14.95 -4.90 12.04
C PHE A 151 -16.38 -4.73 12.57
N GLN A 152 -16.55 -4.87 13.88
CA GLN A 152 -17.86 -4.91 14.50
C GLN A 152 -18.22 -3.56 15.09
N VAL A 153 -19.27 -2.91 14.56
CA VAL A 153 -19.78 -1.65 15.09
C VAL A 153 -20.87 -1.91 16.12
N ASN A 154 -20.69 -1.42 17.35
CA ASN A 154 -21.74 -1.32 18.35
C ASN A 154 -22.25 0.13 18.38
N GLN A 155 -23.35 0.39 17.66
CA GLN A 155 -23.94 1.72 17.58
C GLN A 155 -24.53 2.19 18.92
N GLU A 156 -25.06 1.27 19.73
CA GLU A 156 -25.70 1.60 21.01
C GLU A 156 -24.66 2.08 22.03
N GLU A 157 -23.52 1.41 22.10
CA GLU A 157 -22.41 1.78 23.01
C GLU A 157 -21.41 2.75 22.38
N GLY A 158 -21.54 3.06 21.08
CA GLY A 158 -20.77 4.10 20.43
C GLY A 158 -19.32 3.75 20.09
N TYR A 159 -19.00 2.47 19.84
CA TYR A 159 -17.65 2.03 19.47
C TYR A 159 -17.64 1.02 18.32
N ALA A 160 -16.47 0.79 17.74
CA ALA A 160 -16.18 -0.33 16.86
C ALA A 160 -15.02 -1.17 17.42
N ASP A 161 -15.15 -2.49 17.36
CA ASP A 161 -14.09 -3.43 17.69
C ASP A 161 -13.45 -3.96 16.40
N VAL A 162 -12.15 -3.72 16.23
CA VAL A 162 -11.34 -4.30 15.16
C VAL A 162 -10.65 -5.52 15.74
N THR A 163 -10.90 -6.70 15.16
CA THR A 163 -10.36 -7.96 15.65
C THR A 163 -9.63 -8.69 14.55
N ILE A 164 -8.44 -9.24 14.84
CA ILE A 164 -7.71 -10.16 13.96
C ILE A 164 -7.25 -11.41 14.69
N SER A 165 -7.09 -12.51 13.94
CA SER A 165 -6.59 -13.80 14.44
C SER A 165 -5.98 -14.61 13.31
N ASP A 166 -5.02 -15.47 13.62
CA ASP A 166 -4.47 -16.46 12.68
C ASP A 166 -5.39 -17.70 12.55
N MET A 167 -6.54 -17.71 13.21
CA MET A 167 -7.54 -18.77 13.10
C MET A 167 -8.96 -18.20 13.08
N ARG A 168 -9.87 -18.90 12.40
CA ARG A 168 -11.30 -18.53 12.32
C ARG A 168 -11.99 -18.47 13.69
N ASN A 169 -11.53 -19.26 14.66
CA ASN A 169 -12.10 -19.35 16.01
C ASN A 169 -13.64 -19.54 16.05
N PRO A 170 -14.19 -20.61 15.42
CA PRO A 170 -15.64 -20.78 15.24
C PRO A 170 -16.43 -20.99 16.54
N LEU A 171 -15.75 -21.24 17.67
CA LEU A 171 -16.38 -21.39 18.99
C LEU A 171 -16.59 -20.05 19.70
N ARG A 172 -16.03 -18.95 19.20
CA ARG A 172 -16.28 -17.61 19.73
C ARG A 172 -17.61 -17.10 19.18
N THR A 173 -18.49 -16.67 20.07
CA THR A 173 -19.81 -16.13 19.72
C THR A 173 -19.86 -14.60 19.75
N ASP A 174 -18.84 -13.95 20.34
CA ASP A 174 -18.73 -12.50 20.44
C ASP A 174 -18.07 -11.85 19.21
N VAL A 175 -17.60 -12.65 18.23
CA VAL A 175 -16.98 -12.16 16.99
C VAL A 175 -17.24 -13.12 15.85
N GLN A 176 -17.43 -12.58 14.64
CA GLN A 176 -17.56 -13.38 13.44
C GLN A 176 -16.41 -13.10 12.48
N LEU A 177 -15.28 -13.77 12.72
CA LEU A 177 -14.08 -13.60 11.92
C LEU A 177 -14.26 -14.15 10.49
N LYS A 178 -14.03 -13.30 9.49
CA LYS A 178 -13.99 -13.66 8.07
C LYS A 178 -12.53 -13.73 7.58
N PRO A 179 -12.19 -14.62 6.64
CA PRO A 179 -10.84 -14.65 6.09
C PRO A 179 -10.49 -13.30 5.46
N TRP A 180 -9.25 -12.85 5.63
CA TRP A 180 -8.76 -11.67 4.94
C TRP A 180 -8.82 -11.88 3.43
N SER A 181 -9.28 -10.85 2.74
CA SER A 181 -9.78 -10.92 1.38
C SER A 181 -8.70 -11.34 0.36
N GLU A 182 -7.46 -10.89 0.56
CA GLU A 182 -6.29 -11.30 -0.24
C GLU A 182 -5.91 -12.79 -0.10
N CYS A 183 -6.44 -13.47 0.93
CA CYS A 183 -6.11 -14.86 1.23
C CYS A 183 -7.13 -15.84 0.64
N VAL A 184 -8.16 -15.38 -0.07
CA VAL A 184 -9.23 -16.23 -0.56
C VAL A 184 -9.12 -16.40 -2.07
N THR A 185 -9.22 -17.62 -2.57
CA THR A 185 -9.34 -17.92 -4.01
C THR A 185 -10.74 -17.59 -4.53
N ALA A 186 -10.98 -17.64 -5.84
CA ALA A 186 -12.31 -17.40 -6.39
C ALA A 186 -13.37 -18.43 -5.93
N ASP A 187 -12.97 -19.68 -5.69
CA ASP A 187 -13.85 -20.75 -5.19
C ASP A 187 -14.01 -20.77 -3.66
N GLY A 188 -13.39 -19.84 -2.95
CA GLY A 188 -13.57 -19.65 -1.50
C GLY A 188 -12.58 -20.41 -0.62
N GLU A 189 -11.54 -21.05 -1.18
CA GLU A 189 -10.44 -21.63 -0.42
C GLU A 189 -9.60 -20.53 0.25
N VAL A 190 -9.25 -20.75 1.51
CA VAL A 190 -8.35 -19.84 2.24
C VAL A 190 -6.91 -20.36 2.08
N LEU A 191 -6.10 -19.60 1.35
CA LEU A 191 -4.66 -19.80 1.22
C LEU A 191 -4.00 -19.73 2.60
N PRO A 192 -2.88 -20.42 2.83
CA PRO A 192 -2.18 -20.38 4.12
C PRO A 192 -1.37 -19.08 4.30
N TRP A 193 -1.24 -18.26 3.25
CA TRP A 193 -0.50 -17.00 3.23
C TRP A 193 -1.38 -15.82 2.77
N CYS A 194 -0.92 -14.63 3.13
CA CYS A 194 -1.34 -13.36 2.57
C CYS A 194 -0.14 -12.75 1.86
N ILE A 195 -0.24 -12.47 0.55
CA ILE A 195 0.83 -11.82 -0.22
C ILE A 195 0.25 -10.54 -0.82
N GLY A 196 0.79 -9.40 -0.40
CA GLY A 196 0.53 -8.11 -1.05
C GLY A 196 1.80 -7.55 -1.68
N SER A 197 1.65 -6.79 -2.77
CA SER A 197 2.79 -6.09 -3.37
C SER A 197 3.49 -5.21 -2.34
N LYS A 198 4.81 -5.39 -2.26
CA LYS A 198 5.66 -4.61 -1.36
C LYS A 198 5.77 -3.15 -1.80
N TYR A 199 5.89 -2.94 -3.11
CA TYR A 199 6.25 -1.65 -3.70
C TYR A 199 5.11 -1.03 -4.49
N TYR A 200 5.25 0.26 -4.78
CA TYR A 200 4.46 0.92 -5.82
C TYR A 200 4.75 0.29 -7.19
N ALA A 201 3.75 0.28 -8.08
CA ALA A 201 3.95 -0.26 -9.41
C ALA A 201 4.95 0.62 -10.19
N SER A 202 5.87 -0.02 -10.90
CA SER A 202 6.80 0.59 -11.83
C SER A 202 6.87 -0.23 -13.11
N ILE A 203 7.28 0.38 -14.23
CA ILE A 203 7.54 -0.38 -15.46
C ILE A 203 8.87 -1.12 -15.30
N GLY A 204 8.83 -2.45 -15.38
CA GLY A 204 10.02 -3.32 -15.39
C GLY A 204 10.68 -3.36 -16.77
N ASP A 205 11.84 -4.03 -16.85
CA ASP A 205 12.63 -4.14 -18.08
C ASP A 205 11.89 -4.89 -19.20
N ASP A 206 10.93 -5.75 -18.83
CA ASP A 206 10.02 -6.44 -19.75
C ASP A 206 8.85 -5.57 -20.26
N GLY A 207 8.79 -4.29 -19.84
CA GLY A 207 7.74 -3.36 -20.23
C GLY A 207 6.41 -3.55 -19.48
N PHE A 208 6.37 -4.41 -18.46
CA PHE A 208 5.16 -4.64 -17.66
C PHE A 208 5.19 -3.91 -16.32
N LEU A 209 4.01 -3.67 -15.75
CA LEU A 209 3.90 -3.13 -14.40
C LEU A 209 4.33 -4.17 -13.36
N ARG A 210 5.38 -3.87 -12.61
CA ARG A 210 6.00 -4.72 -11.61
C ARG A 210 6.00 -4.06 -10.24
N SER A 211 6.01 -4.89 -9.19
CA SER A 211 6.40 -4.45 -7.84
C SER A 211 7.87 -4.81 -7.65
N VAL A 212 8.79 -3.86 -7.88
CA VAL A 212 10.24 -4.08 -7.77
C VAL A 212 10.91 -2.96 -6.98
N LYS A 213 12.06 -3.26 -6.39
CA LYS A 213 12.88 -2.27 -5.69
C LYS A 213 13.48 -1.29 -6.69
N ASP A 214 13.69 -0.05 -6.24
CA ASP A 214 14.30 1.02 -7.03
C ASP A 214 13.55 1.30 -8.34
N GLY A 215 12.26 0.98 -8.37
CA GLY A 215 11.36 1.23 -9.48
C GLY A 215 10.88 2.68 -9.46
N LYS A 216 10.98 3.34 -10.62
CA LYS A 216 10.33 4.63 -10.85
C LYS A 216 8.81 4.44 -10.78
N PRO A 217 8.09 5.15 -9.90
CA PRO A 217 6.66 4.92 -9.74
C PRO A 217 5.93 5.23 -11.04
N GLU A 218 5.09 4.30 -11.50
CA GLU A 218 4.19 4.55 -12.62
C GLU A 218 3.11 5.51 -12.13
N THR A 219 3.31 6.77 -12.50
CA THR A 219 2.37 7.86 -12.29
C THR A 219 1.59 8.11 -13.58
N PHE A 220 0.73 9.14 -13.61
CA PHE A 220 -0.17 9.38 -14.75
C PHE A 220 -0.99 8.12 -15.08
N THR A 221 -1.44 7.42 -14.04
CA THR A 221 -2.37 6.31 -14.15
C THR A 221 -3.79 6.73 -13.83
N SER A 222 -4.74 5.86 -14.16
CA SER A 222 -6.17 6.02 -13.94
C SER A 222 -6.80 4.65 -13.75
N TYR A 223 -8.01 4.60 -13.21
CA TYR A 223 -8.82 3.38 -13.18
C TYR A 223 -8.88 2.72 -14.58
N ASN A 224 -9.17 3.50 -15.63
CA ASN A 224 -9.25 2.99 -17.00
C ASN A 224 -7.91 2.45 -17.52
N LYS A 225 -6.79 3.12 -17.24
CA LYS A 225 -5.47 2.67 -17.68
C LYS A 225 -5.06 1.36 -17.00
N MET A 226 -5.41 1.16 -15.72
CA MET A 226 -5.12 -0.10 -15.03
C MET A 226 -5.84 -1.30 -15.64
N MET A 227 -7.04 -1.11 -16.20
CA MET A 227 -7.78 -2.18 -16.90
C MET A 227 -7.06 -2.68 -18.16
N THR A 228 -6.17 -1.88 -18.76
CA THR A 228 -5.43 -2.28 -19.98
C THR A 228 -3.99 -2.64 -19.70
N GLU A 229 -3.34 -2.01 -18.71
CA GLU A 229 -1.90 -2.20 -18.46
C GLU A 229 -1.59 -3.46 -17.66
N PHE A 230 -2.34 -3.78 -16.60
CA PHE A 230 -2.08 -4.98 -15.80
C PHE A 230 -2.34 -6.29 -16.54
N PRO A 231 -3.42 -6.44 -17.32
CA PRO A 231 -3.68 -7.69 -18.05
C PRO A 231 -2.63 -8.06 -19.10
N LYS A 232 -1.74 -7.13 -19.49
CA LYS A 232 -0.60 -7.44 -20.38
C LYS A 232 0.32 -8.53 -19.83
N LYS A 233 0.36 -8.71 -18.50
CA LYS A 233 1.13 -9.77 -17.83
C LYS A 233 0.49 -11.15 -17.90
N GLY A 234 -0.81 -11.21 -18.18
CA GLY A 234 -1.60 -12.44 -18.20
C GLY A 234 -2.91 -12.30 -17.43
N LYS A 235 -3.70 -13.37 -17.49
CA LYS A 235 -4.96 -13.48 -16.75
C LYS A 235 -4.70 -13.46 -15.23
N GLY A 236 -5.65 -12.90 -14.48
CA GLY A 236 -5.54 -12.71 -13.03
C GLY A 236 -4.72 -11.50 -12.59
N TYR A 237 -3.97 -10.83 -13.48
CA TYR A 237 -3.22 -9.62 -13.14
C TYR A 237 -4.10 -8.36 -13.21
N HIS A 238 -4.28 -7.72 -12.06
CA HIS A 238 -5.00 -6.48 -11.86
C HIS A 238 -4.22 -5.51 -10.95
N GLY A 239 -4.65 -4.25 -10.92
CA GLY A 239 -4.10 -3.24 -10.01
C GLY A 239 -4.61 -3.41 -8.58
N ALA A 240 -4.10 -2.64 -7.62
CA ALA A 240 -4.53 -2.74 -6.23
C ALA A 240 -5.94 -2.28 -5.95
N ASP A 241 -6.61 -3.07 -5.12
CA ASP A 241 -7.98 -2.88 -4.70
C ASP A 241 -8.05 -2.07 -3.41
N ALA A 242 -9.24 -1.60 -3.04
CA ALA A 242 -9.40 -0.74 -1.87
C ALA A 242 -8.99 -1.40 -0.55
N GLU A 243 -9.01 -2.73 -0.49
CA GLU A 243 -8.54 -3.52 0.65
C GLU A 243 -7.05 -3.28 1.00
N HIS A 244 -6.22 -2.86 0.04
CA HIS A 244 -4.80 -2.58 0.31
C HIS A 244 -4.63 -1.49 1.38
N MET A 245 -5.51 -0.49 1.37
CA MET A 245 -5.51 0.57 2.36
C MET A 245 -6.11 0.05 3.67
N THR A 246 -7.20 -0.73 3.61
CA THR A 246 -7.81 -1.39 4.79
C THR A 246 -6.81 -2.27 5.54
N PHE A 247 -5.91 -2.96 4.84
CA PHE A 247 -4.82 -3.72 5.46
C PHE A 247 -3.98 -2.81 6.38
N GLN A 248 -3.51 -1.68 5.87
CA GLN A 248 -2.81 -0.68 6.69
C GLN A 248 -3.65 -0.19 7.87
N PHE A 249 -4.94 0.07 7.66
CA PHE A 249 -5.83 0.52 8.75
C PHE A 249 -5.90 -0.49 9.88
N ILE A 250 -6.14 -1.76 9.55
CA ILE A 250 -6.27 -2.83 10.53
C ILE A 250 -5.00 -2.92 11.36
N PHE A 251 -3.82 -2.95 10.73
CA PHE A 251 -2.56 -3.05 11.47
C PHE A 251 -2.23 -1.79 12.28
N ASN A 252 -2.58 -0.59 11.80
CA ASN A 252 -2.44 0.64 12.59
C ASN A 252 -3.36 0.63 13.83
N VAL A 253 -4.60 0.15 13.70
CA VAL A 253 -5.53 0.05 14.83
C VAL A 253 -5.10 -1.05 15.80
N ILE A 254 -4.66 -2.21 15.31
CA ILE A 254 -4.23 -3.33 16.16
C ILE A 254 -2.91 -3.00 16.87
N LYS A 255 -1.86 -2.61 16.14
CA LYS A 255 -0.53 -2.33 16.71
C LYS A 255 -0.47 -0.96 17.37
N GLY A 256 -0.90 0.09 16.67
CA GLY A 256 -0.79 1.47 17.14
C GLY A 256 -1.92 1.95 18.05
N ALA A 257 -2.98 1.14 18.23
CA ALA A 257 -4.17 1.55 18.98
C ALA A 257 -4.70 2.93 18.55
N THR A 258 -4.73 3.18 17.24
CA THR A 258 -5.16 4.47 16.68
C THR A 258 -5.76 4.28 15.29
N LYS A 259 -6.81 5.05 15.00
CA LYS A 259 -7.38 5.17 13.65
C LYS A 259 -6.82 6.35 12.85
N ASP A 260 -5.91 7.13 13.44
CA ASP A 260 -5.12 8.17 12.76
C ASP A 260 -3.75 7.61 12.35
N SER A 261 -3.60 7.25 11.07
CA SER A 261 -2.32 6.79 10.51
C SER A 261 -1.17 7.79 10.69
N GLN A 262 -1.46 9.08 10.63
CA GLN A 262 -0.47 10.15 10.73
C GLN A 262 -0.04 10.41 12.18
N SER A 263 -0.66 9.78 13.17
CA SER A 263 -0.11 9.75 14.54
C SER A 263 1.07 8.78 14.68
N LEU A 264 1.17 7.78 13.79
CA LEU A 264 2.28 6.81 13.75
C LEU A 264 3.34 7.25 12.74
N TYR A 265 2.93 7.52 11.50
CA TYR A 265 3.84 7.88 10.41
C TYR A 265 3.19 8.88 9.47
N LYS A 266 3.83 10.02 9.24
CA LYS A 266 3.28 11.11 8.41
C LYS A 266 3.22 10.78 6.92
N GLY A 267 4.17 9.96 6.43
CA GLY A 267 4.32 9.66 5.01
C GLY A 267 4.83 10.86 4.20
N CYS A 268 5.17 10.64 2.92
CA CYS A 268 5.52 11.72 2.00
C CYS A 268 4.25 12.46 1.58
N THR A 269 3.79 13.38 2.42
CA THR A 269 2.51 14.08 2.25
C THR A 269 2.66 15.60 2.31
N ASN A 270 3.84 16.11 2.70
CA ASN A 270 4.20 17.54 2.63
C ASN A 270 5.65 17.74 2.14
N TYR A 271 5.93 17.25 0.93
CA TYR A 271 7.22 17.40 0.26
C TYR A 271 7.05 18.05 -1.12
N ASN A 272 6.26 19.13 -1.19
CA ASN A 272 5.85 19.81 -2.41
C ASN A 272 6.72 21.05 -2.72
N LEU A 273 7.89 20.84 -3.32
CA LEU A 273 8.85 21.91 -3.61
C LEU A 273 9.00 22.13 -5.12
N GLN A 274 9.05 23.39 -5.55
CA GLN A 274 9.43 23.81 -6.90
C GLN A 274 10.41 24.98 -6.80
N TYR A 275 11.59 24.86 -7.41
CA TYR A 275 12.63 25.89 -7.38
C TYR A 275 13.16 26.19 -8.78
N SER A 276 13.24 27.47 -9.14
CA SER A 276 14.00 27.90 -10.31
C SER A 276 15.50 27.69 -10.09
N ALA A 277 16.25 27.48 -11.18
CA ALA A 277 17.70 27.36 -11.14
C ALA A 277 18.33 28.61 -10.50
N SER A 278 19.21 28.41 -9.52
CA SER A 278 19.89 29.54 -8.86
C SER A 278 21.03 30.13 -9.69
N VAL A 279 21.51 29.38 -10.68
CA VAL A 279 22.56 29.79 -11.62
C VAL A 279 22.06 29.53 -13.04
N VAL A 280 22.10 30.56 -13.89
CA VAL A 280 21.86 30.45 -15.33
C VAL A 280 23.17 30.12 -16.02
N ARG A 281 23.17 29.04 -16.80
CA ARG A 281 24.31 28.61 -17.61
C ARG A 281 23.83 28.01 -18.93
N ASN A 282 24.68 28.07 -19.94
CA ASN A 282 24.47 27.45 -21.25
C ASN A 282 25.26 26.13 -21.43
N THR A 283 26.05 25.70 -20.43
CA THR A 283 26.71 24.41 -20.43
C THR A 283 25.77 23.33 -19.90
N LYS A 284 25.85 22.15 -20.51
CA LYS A 284 25.07 20.98 -20.11
C LYS A 284 25.78 20.25 -18.97
N GLU A 285 25.12 20.17 -17.83
CA GLU A 285 25.62 19.45 -16.65
C GLU A 285 24.56 18.47 -16.14
N THR A 286 24.98 17.47 -15.37
CA THR A 286 24.08 16.45 -14.77
C THR A 286 23.50 16.86 -13.41
N TYR A 287 23.79 18.09 -12.95
CA TYR A 287 23.28 18.63 -11.69
C TYR A 287 22.38 19.84 -11.91
N PHE A 288 21.43 20.07 -11.00
CA PHE A 288 20.63 21.28 -10.96
C PHE A 288 21.16 22.25 -9.88
N PRO A 289 21.45 23.52 -10.21
CA PRO A 289 21.93 24.48 -9.22
C PRO A 289 20.77 25.05 -8.39
N VAL A 290 20.89 24.98 -7.07
CA VAL A 290 19.96 25.59 -6.10
C VAL A 290 20.73 26.43 -5.09
N THR A 291 20.05 27.36 -4.42
CA THR A 291 20.64 28.08 -3.28
C THR A 291 20.90 27.14 -2.10
N ASN A 292 21.84 27.51 -1.22
CA ASN A 292 22.09 26.76 0.02
C ASN A 292 20.82 26.50 0.86
N ALA A 293 19.91 27.47 0.94
CA ALA A 293 18.65 27.32 1.69
C ALA A 293 17.66 26.35 1.02
N GLN A 294 17.56 26.37 -0.31
CA GLN A 294 16.73 25.43 -1.06
C GLN A 294 17.26 24.00 -0.94
N ALA A 295 18.59 23.83 -1.01
CA ALA A 295 19.25 22.54 -0.88
C ALA A 295 18.90 21.81 0.42
N ASN A 296 18.83 22.53 1.55
CA ASN A 296 18.47 21.97 2.86
C ASN A 296 17.07 21.33 2.91
N ASN A 297 16.21 21.65 1.95
CA ASN A 297 14.87 21.10 1.88
C ASN A 297 14.77 19.84 1.01
N LEU A 298 15.75 19.60 0.13
CA LEU A 298 15.79 18.46 -0.79
C LEU A 298 16.47 17.26 -0.13
N LEU A 299 16.00 16.07 -0.47
CA LEU A 299 16.45 14.81 0.14
C LEU A 299 17.17 13.93 -0.89
N VAL A 300 18.37 13.48 -0.55
CA VAL A 300 19.08 12.46 -1.34
C VAL A 300 18.26 11.16 -1.36
N GLY A 301 18.22 10.48 -2.50
CA GLY A 301 17.37 9.31 -2.74
C GLY A 301 15.93 9.62 -3.12
N SER A 302 15.44 10.84 -2.84
CA SER A 302 14.12 11.28 -3.29
C SER A 302 14.11 11.62 -4.78
N SER A 303 12.92 11.89 -5.32
CA SER A 303 12.71 11.99 -6.77
C SER A 303 12.26 13.39 -7.20
N VAL A 304 12.73 13.81 -8.38
CA VAL A 304 12.46 15.13 -8.95
C VAL A 304 12.22 15.06 -10.45
N SER A 305 11.57 16.09 -11.00
CA SER A 305 11.61 16.39 -12.43
C SER A 305 12.26 17.75 -12.67
N VAL A 306 12.84 17.91 -13.86
CA VAL A 306 13.45 19.16 -14.32
C VAL A 306 12.88 19.53 -15.68
N GLY A 307 12.45 20.78 -15.80
CA GLY A 307 11.81 21.29 -17.00
C GLY A 307 11.49 22.77 -16.90
N TYR A 308 10.54 23.25 -17.67
CA TYR A 308 10.06 24.64 -17.64
C TYR A 308 8.55 24.67 -17.81
N GLY A 309 7.92 25.74 -17.32
CA GLY A 309 6.48 25.92 -17.45
C GLY A 309 6.04 26.27 -18.87
N GLN A 310 4.73 26.34 -19.08
CA GLN A 310 4.13 26.83 -20.34
C GLN A 310 3.41 28.15 -20.12
N LEU A 311 2.94 28.82 -21.18
CA LEU A 311 2.08 29.99 -21.04
C LEU A 311 0.83 29.61 -20.24
N ASN A 312 0.44 30.45 -19.30
CA ASN A 312 -0.87 30.33 -18.66
C ASN A 312 -1.99 30.70 -19.63
N ASP A 313 -3.24 30.40 -19.27
CA ASP A 313 -4.40 30.60 -20.15
C ASP A 313 -4.65 32.06 -20.55
N THR A 314 -4.09 33.01 -19.78
CA THR A 314 -4.16 34.45 -20.07
C THR A 314 -2.96 34.96 -20.87
N GLU A 315 -2.00 34.10 -21.21
CA GLU A 315 -0.75 34.40 -21.93
C GLU A 315 0.14 35.47 -21.29
N THR A 316 -0.08 35.80 -20.01
CA THR A 316 0.65 36.87 -19.29
C THR A 316 1.63 36.32 -18.25
N GLY A 317 1.78 35.01 -18.14
CA GLY A 317 2.67 34.38 -17.16
C GLY A 317 2.90 32.90 -17.40
N VAL A 318 3.64 32.29 -16.47
CA VAL A 318 4.09 30.89 -16.58
C VAL A 318 3.23 29.99 -15.70
N ASN A 319 2.70 28.92 -16.28
CA ASN A 319 2.04 27.82 -15.57
C ASN A 319 3.08 26.74 -15.22
N LEU A 320 3.29 26.55 -13.91
CA LEU A 320 4.21 25.57 -13.31
C LEU A 320 3.48 24.34 -12.74
N ASP A 321 2.30 23.99 -13.26
CA ASP A 321 1.64 22.75 -12.87
C ASP A 321 2.49 21.54 -13.32
N ARG A 322 2.81 20.63 -12.40
CA ARG A 322 3.62 19.43 -12.68
C ARG A 322 2.94 18.43 -13.63
N GLY A 323 1.67 18.62 -13.98
CA GLY A 323 1.00 17.89 -15.04
C GLY A 323 1.35 18.39 -16.44
N VAL A 324 2.01 19.54 -16.57
CA VAL A 324 2.48 20.09 -17.84
C VAL A 324 3.68 19.28 -18.34
N THR A 325 3.62 18.80 -19.58
CA THR A 325 4.69 17.98 -20.20
C THR A 325 6.07 18.63 -20.12
N ASN A 326 6.16 19.94 -20.32
CA ASN A 326 7.43 20.67 -20.32
C ASN A 326 8.12 20.70 -18.95
N MET A 327 7.40 20.50 -17.84
CA MET A 327 7.98 20.40 -16.50
C MET A 327 8.86 19.16 -16.30
N HIS A 328 8.86 18.24 -17.27
CA HIS A 328 9.66 17.02 -17.28
C HIS A 328 10.66 16.95 -18.42
N LYS A 329 10.88 18.07 -19.13
CA LYS A 329 11.58 18.08 -20.43
C LYS A 329 13.02 17.56 -20.35
N TYR A 330 13.73 17.89 -19.28
CA TYR A 330 15.15 17.54 -19.11
C TYR A 330 15.34 16.33 -18.22
N ALA A 331 14.49 16.15 -17.22
CA ALA A 331 14.47 14.97 -16.38
C ALA A 331 13.04 14.68 -15.93
N LYS A 332 12.59 13.42 -16.04
CA LYS A 332 11.25 12.99 -15.66
C LYS A 332 11.32 11.96 -14.53
N VAL A 333 11.03 12.41 -13.32
CA VAL A 333 10.99 11.58 -12.10
C VAL A 333 12.28 10.78 -11.97
N VAL A 334 13.40 11.48 -11.78
CA VAL A 334 14.73 10.92 -11.58
C VAL A 334 15.16 11.07 -10.13
N LYS A 335 16.08 10.23 -9.65
CA LYS A 335 16.58 10.30 -8.27
C LYS A 335 17.58 11.45 -8.08
N ILE A 336 17.59 12.02 -6.88
CA ILE A 336 18.69 12.84 -6.38
C ILE A 336 19.79 11.89 -5.87
N LEU A 337 20.99 11.96 -6.46
CA LEU A 337 22.13 11.10 -6.13
C LEU A 337 22.99 11.68 -5.00
N SER A 338 23.31 12.97 -5.09
CA SER A 338 24.08 13.71 -4.08
C SER A 338 23.71 15.20 -4.12
N ILE A 339 24.03 15.90 -3.03
CA ILE A 339 23.93 17.36 -2.95
C ILE A 339 25.29 17.87 -2.46
N GLU A 340 25.98 18.62 -3.32
CA GLU A 340 27.37 19.02 -3.10
C GLU A 340 27.53 20.54 -3.16
N THR A 341 28.61 21.06 -2.58
CA THR A 341 28.91 22.50 -2.67
C THR A 341 29.25 22.87 -4.11
N LEU A 342 28.55 23.87 -4.67
CA LEU A 342 28.88 24.43 -5.98
C LEU A 342 29.75 25.68 -5.83
N ASP A 343 29.34 26.58 -4.95
CA ASP A 343 30.06 27.81 -4.57
C ASP A 343 29.60 28.26 -3.17
N ASP A 344 30.00 29.46 -2.74
CA ASP A 344 29.66 30.00 -1.40
C ASP A 344 28.14 30.15 -1.16
N ASN A 345 27.34 30.30 -2.23
CA ASN A 345 25.91 30.60 -2.16
C ASN A 345 25.02 29.45 -2.68
N ASN A 346 25.59 28.52 -3.44
CA ASN A 346 24.85 27.50 -4.17
C ASN A 346 25.32 26.07 -3.89
N LYS A 347 24.39 25.13 -4.08
CA LYS A 347 24.63 23.69 -4.11
C LYS A 347 24.31 23.10 -5.48
N ALA A 348 25.03 22.06 -5.84
CA ALA A 348 24.78 21.21 -6.98
C ALA A 348 23.95 19.99 -6.54
N VAL A 349 22.73 19.85 -7.08
CA VAL A 349 21.89 18.66 -6.86
C VAL A 349 22.13 17.70 -8.02
N TYR A 350 22.96 16.69 -7.83
CA TYR A 350 23.26 15.70 -8.87
C TYR A 350 22.09 14.75 -9.08
N LEU A 351 21.71 14.55 -10.34
CA LEU A 351 20.54 13.78 -10.73
C LEU A 351 20.94 12.52 -11.48
N ASP A 352 20.11 11.48 -11.35
CA ASP A 352 20.23 10.24 -12.10
C ASP A 352 19.79 10.43 -13.55
N VAL A 353 20.67 11.04 -14.36
CA VAL A 353 20.46 11.34 -15.78
C VAL A 353 21.70 11.01 -16.61
N ASP A 354 21.49 10.39 -17.78
CA ASP A 354 22.59 10.07 -18.70
C ASP A 354 23.08 11.28 -19.48
N THR A 355 22.19 12.27 -19.71
CA THR A 355 22.48 13.46 -20.51
C THR A 355 22.24 14.71 -19.68
N GLY A 356 23.28 15.54 -19.56
CA GLY A 356 23.18 16.83 -18.89
C GLY A 356 22.30 17.84 -19.61
N PHE A 357 21.90 18.88 -18.89
CA PHE A 357 21.07 19.98 -19.38
C PHE A 357 21.63 21.34 -18.91
N ASP A 358 21.28 22.38 -19.67
CA ASP A 358 21.57 23.77 -19.31
C ASP A 358 20.38 24.39 -18.56
N THR A 359 20.57 25.57 -17.98
CA THR A 359 19.55 26.29 -17.19
C THR A 359 19.18 27.62 -17.83
N THR A 360 19.37 27.74 -19.14
CA THR A 360 19.00 28.96 -19.89
C THR A 360 17.47 29.09 -19.89
N PRO A 361 16.91 30.24 -19.45
CA PRO A 361 15.47 30.45 -19.49
C PRO A 361 14.91 30.36 -20.91
N ILE A 362 13.68 29.85 -21.04
CA ILE A 362 12.99 29.63 -22.32
C ILE A 362 12.04 30.78 -22.61
N VAL A 363 12.18 31.42 -23.76
CA VAL A 363 11.23 32.42 -24.25
C VAL A 363 9.95 31.71 -24.68
N LEU A 364 8.84 32.01 -24.01
CA LEU A 364 7.52 31.46 -24.33
C LEU A 364 6.70 32.40 -25.23
N SER A 365 6.93 33.72 -25.10
CA SER A 365 6.37 34.77 -25.95
C SER A 365 7.27 36.01 -25.92
N ASP A 366 6.92 37.06 -26.66
CA ASP A 366 7.65 38.34 -26.67
C ASP A 366 7.80 38.98 -25.29
N THR A 367 6.94 38.62 -24.33
CA THR A 367 6.90 39.23 -22.98
C THR A 367 7.05 38.22 -21.85
N VAL A 368 7.05 36.92 -22.12
CA VAL A 368 7.08 35.86 -21.10
C VAL A 368 8.23 34.91 -21.33
N THR A 369 9.01 34.71 -20.27
CA THR A 369 10.12 33.76 -20.21
C THR A 369 9.88 32.81 -19.04
N ALA A 370 10.19 31.53 -19.22
CA ALA A 370 10.13 30.52 -18.17
C ALA A 370 11.53 30.07 -17.74
N ASP A 371 11.78 30.15 -16.44
CA ASP A 371 12.99 29.59 -15.84
C ASP A 371 12.95 28.06 -15.84
N ILE A 372 14.12 27.45 -15.95
CA ILE A 372 14.25 26.01 -15.73
C ILE A 372 14.05 25.73 -14.24
N THR A 373 13.13 24.83 -13.93
CA THR A 373 12.60 24.55 -12.60
C THR A 373 12.81 23.08 -12.24
N ILE A 374 13.29 22.84 -11.02
CA ILE A 374 13.29 21.52 -10.38
C ILE A 374 12.03 21.37 -9.52
N SER A 375 11.39 20.21 -9.60
CA SER A 375 10.12 19.90 -8.94
C SER A 375 10.20 18.55 -8.24
N THR A 376 9.89 18.49 -6.95
CA THR A 376 9.76 17.20 -6.24
C THR A 376 8.63 16.35 -6.82
N MET A 377 8.82 15.04 -6.84
CA MET A 377 7.91 14.03 -7.40
C MET A 377 7.75 12.85 -6.43
N PRO A 378 6.76 11.96 -6.65
CA PRO A 378 6.62 10.75 -5.85
C PRO A 378 7.92 9.92 -5.82
N TRP A 379 8.22 9.35 -4.66
CA TRP A 379 9.42 8.56 -4.41
C TRP A 379 9.44 7.28 -5.25
N TYR A 380 10.65 6.87 -5.62
CA TYR A 380 10.95 5.51 -6.06
C TYR A 380 10.64 4.50 -4.96
N SER A 381 10.29 3.29 -5.36
CA SER A 381 10.08 2.18 -4.43
C SER A 381 11.39 1.73 -3.77
N GLY A 382 11.28 1.12 -2.59
CA GLY A 382 12.42 0.49 -1.90
C GLY A 382 13.06 1.35 -0.81
N SER A 383 12.64 2.60 -0.66
CA SER A 383 13.20 3.48 0.38
C SER A 383 13.01 2.90 1.79
N THR A 384 11.89 2.21 2.04
CA THR A 384 11.54 1.65 3.35
C THR A 384 12.29 0.35 3.67
N ASP A 385 13.03 -0.23 2.72
CA ASP A 385 13.86 -1.41 2.98
C ASP A 385 14.96 -1.12 3.99
N SER A 386 15.36 0.15 4.11
CA SER A 386 16.37 0.60 5.08
C SER A 386 15.85 0.65 6.52
N VAL A 387 14.53 0.63 6.74
CA VAL A 387 13.95 0.57 8.10
C VAL A 387 14.41 -0.73 8.77
N ILE A 388 14.87 -0.62 10.01
CA ILE A 388 15.50 -1.73 10.76
C ILE A 388 14.61 -2.97 10.77
N GLY A 389 15.22 -4.12 10.47
CA GLY A 389 14.61 -5.45 10.55
C GLY A 389 13.29 -5.56 9.76
N HIS A 390 12.30 -6.21 10.38
CA HIS A 390 10.94 -6.33 9.86
C HIS A 390 9.95 -5.37 10.53
N HIS A 391 10.44 -4.32 11.21
CA HIS A 391 9.60 -3.35 11.90
C HIS A 391 8.83 -2.45 10.92
N ASP A 392 7.69 -1.96 11.37
CA ASP A 392 6.96 -0.89 10.69
C ASP A 392 7.62 0.47 10.96
N GLY A 393 7.53 1.38 10.01
CA GLY A 393 8.14 2.70 10.15
C GLY A 393 8.59 3.33 8.84
N SER A 394 9.32 4.43 8.98
CA SER A 394 9.76 5.30 7.90
C SER A 394 11.27 5.53 8.00
N PRO A 395 12.03 5.44 6.90
CA PRO A 395 13.45 5.75 6.94
C PRO A 395 13.62 7.22 7.34
N ILE A 396 14.68 7.52 8.09
CA ILE A 396 15.06 8.85 8.55
C ILE A 396 14.08 9.46 9.56
N SER A 397 12.79 9.60 9.24
CA SER A 397 11.80 10.23 10.12
C SER A 397 10.37 9.76 9.89
N ASN A 398 9.72 9.35 10.99
CA ASN A 398 8.28 9.07 11.02
C ASN A 398 7.41 10.35 11.04
N THR A 399 7.99 11.54 11.23
CA THR A 399 7.23 12.75 11.61
C THR A 399 7.40 13.96 10.69
N ASP A 400 8.30 13.92 9.71
CA ASP A 400 8.70 15.10 8.93
C ASP A 400 7.89 15.34 7.66
N TRP A 401 6.94 14.44 7.34
CA TRP A 401 6.05 14.50 6.19
C TRP A 401 6.73 14.35 4.82
N LYS A 402 7.99 13.89 4.79
CA LYS A 402 8.78 13.79 3.55
C LYS A 402 9.11 12.36 3.14
N HIS A 403 9.08 11.42 4.07
CA HIS A 403 9.51 10.04 3.85
C HIS A 403 8.35 9.07 3.72
N VAL A 404 8.52 8.09 2.84
CA VAL A 404 7.61 6.93 2.67
C VAL A 404 7.65 6.08 3.94
N TYR A 405 6.63 5.28 4.26
CA TYR A 405 6.71 4.33 5.38
C TYR A 405 6.21 2.95 4.96
N ARG A 406 6.46 1.93 5.77
CA ARG A 406 5.93 0.58 5.57
C ARG A 406 5.10 0.10 6.75
N VAL A 407 4.11 -0.74 6.45
CA VAL A 407 3.27 -1.47 7.42
C VAL A 407 3.19 -2.94 6.98
N GLN A 408 3.58 -3.85 7.87
CA GLN A 408 3.74 -5.29 7.63
C GLN A 408 4.47 -5.57 6.30
N GLY A 409 5.59 -4.86 6.12
CA GLY A 409 6.47 -5.02 4.97
C GLY A 409 6.02 -4.34 3.68
N ARG A 410 4.83 -3.74 3.60
CA ARG A 410 4.32 -3.04 2.40
C ARG A 410 4.55 -1.54 2.51
N GLU A 411 5.09 -0.91 1.46
CA GLU A 411 5.28 0.55 1.39
C GLU A 411 3.96 1.30 1.33
N TYR A 412 3.91 2.54 1.80
CA TYR A 412 2.76 3.44 1.76
C TYR A 412 3.22 4.90 1.75
N ARG A 413 2.42 5.77 1.13
CA ARG A 413 2.63 7.22 1.05
C ARG A 413 3.94 7.61 0.38
N ASN A 414 4.16 7.18 -0.86
CA ASN A 414 5.30 7.64 -1.67
C ASN A 414 5.14 9.08 -2.21
N GLY A 415 4.01 9.74 -1.96
CA GLY A 415 3.72 11.07 -2.48
C GLY A 415 2.76 11.11 -3.67
N ALA A 416 2.30 9.94 -4.14
CA ALA A 416 1.17 9.81 -5.07
C ALA A 416 -0.09 9.30 -4.34
N TYR A 417 -1.25 9.63 -4.90
CA TYR A 417 -2.48 8.90 -4.61
C TYR A 417 -2.36 7.46 -5.11
N GLU A 418 -3.05 6.55 -4.44
CA GLU A 418 -3.21 5.16 -4.87
C GLU A 418 -4.64 4.95 -5.37
N ILE A 419 -4.80 4.71 -6.67
CA ILE A 419 -6.12 4.48 -7.26
C ILE A 419 -6.51 3.01 -7.05
N ALA A 420 -7.68 2.78 -6.45
CA ALA A 420 -8.26 1.44 -6.36
C ALA A 420 -8.65 0.94 -7.76
N SER A 421 -8.33 -0.32 -8.06
CA SER A 421 -8.61 -0.91 -9.37
C SER A 421 -10.00 -1.55 -9.45
N ASP A 422 -10.61 -1.85 -8.32
CA ASP A 422 -11.91 -2.50 -8.19
C ASP A 422 -13.06 -1.57 -7.83
N THR A 423 -12.74 -0.43 -7.21
CA THR A 423 -13.72 0.40 -6.52
C THR A 423 -14.05 1.64 -7.36
N VAL A 424 -15.34 1.89 -7.53
CA VAL A 424 -15.89 3.06 -8.24
C VAL A 424 -16.94 3.74 -7.37
N MET A 425 -16.91 5.07 -7.36
CA MET A 425 -17.99 5.89 -6.79
C MET A 425 -18.98 6.29 -7.88
N VAL A 426 -20.27 6.21 -7.58
CA VAL A 426 -21.34 6.78 -8.41
C VAL A 426 -22.02 7.92 -7.64
N PHE A 427 -21.88 9.13 -8.17
CA PHE A 427 -22.42 10.33 -7.55
C PHE A 427 -23.95 10.37 -7.65
N GLN A 428 -24.59 10.83 -6.58
CA GLN A 428 -26.04 10.92 -6.45
C GLN A 428 -26.53 12.38 -6.50
N PRO A 429 -27.82 12.61 -6.79
CA PRO A 429 -28.41 13.95 -6.85
C PRO A 429 -28.27 14.78 -5.57
N ASP A 430 -28.14 14.12 -4.42
CA ASP A 430 -27.99 14.74 -3.09
C ASP A 430 -26.52 14.95 -2.67
N TYR A 431 -25.56 14.79 -3.59
CA TYR A 431 -24.11 14.82 -3.37
C TYR A 431 -23.53 13.64 -2.58
N SER A 432 -24.37 12.68 -2.15
CA SER A 432 -23.90 11.40 -1.63
C SER A 432 -23.29 10.55 -2.77
N LYS A 433 -22.57 9.48 -2.40
CA LYS A 433 -21.86 8.65 -3.37
C LYS A 433 -22.07 7.19 -3.05
N ASP A 434 -22.68 6.46 -3.98
CA ASP A 434 -22.75 5.01 -3.87
C ASP A 434 -21.40 4.40 -4.20
N VAL A 435 -20.94 3.45 -3.38
CA VAL A 435 -19.65 2.79 -3.55
C VAL A 435 -19.87 1.39 -4.09
N TYR A 436 -19.28 1.12 -5.24
CA TYR A 436 -19.36 -0.16 -5.96
C TYR A 436 -17.98 -0.81 -6.02
N VAL A 437 -17.94 -2.11 -5.80
CA VAL A 437 -16.73 -2.94 -5.83
C VAL A 437 -16.92 -4.05 -6.86
N CYS A 438 -15.96 -4.21 -7.76
CA CYS A 438 -15.94 -5.27 -8.76
C CYS A 438 -15.85 -6.64 -8.06
N PRO A 439 -16.60 -7.69 -8.43
CA PRO A 439 -16.41 -9.02 -7.85
C PRO A 439 -15.29 -9.83 -8.50
N LYS A 440 -14.95 -10.99 -7.92
CA LYS A 440 -13.92 -11.87 -8.49
C LYS A 440 -14.45 -12.41 -9.80
N GLU A 441 -13.55 -12.58 -10.77
CA GLU A 441 -13.90 -13.08 -12.10
C GLU A 441 -14.88 -12.19 -12.89
N VAL A 442 -15.30 -11.04 -12.35
CA VAL A 442 -16.06 -10.03 -13.09
C VAL A 442 -15.10 -9.12 -13.82
N ALA A 443 -15.36 -8.91 -15.11
CA ALA A 443 -14.57 -8.00 -15.92
C ALA A 443 -14.77 -6.55 -15.44
N ARG A 444 -13.65 -5.85 -15.23
CA ARG A 444 -13.69 -4.43 -14.89
C ARG A 444 -14.27 -3.62 -16.04
N SER A 445 -15.08 -2.62 -15.72
CA SER A 445 -15.75 -1.75 -16.69
C SER A 445 -15.63 -0.28 -16.31
N SER A 446 -15.66 0.59 -17.33
CA SER A 446 -15.79 2.04 -17.20
C SER A 446 -17.20 2.55 -17.54
N ASP A 447 -18.09 1.66 -17.97
CA ASP A 447 -19.49 1.97 -18.28
C ASP A 447 -20.34 1.89 -17.00
N GLU A 448 -21.00 3.00 -16.66
CA GLU A 448 -21.77 3.12 -15.41
C GLU A 448 -22.92 2.11 -15.32
N ALA A 449 -23.62 1.83 -16.42
CA ALA A 449 -24.72 0.87 -16.43
C ALA A 449 -24.22 -0.56 -16.17
N THR A 450 -23.08 -0.92 -16.75
CA THR A 450 -22.40 -2.19 -16.49
C THR A 450 -21.95 -2.27 -15.05
N ILE A 451 -21.26 -1.25 -14.53
CA ILE A 451 -20.83 -1.18 -13.12
C ILE A 451 -22.02 -1.41 -12.19
N LYS A 452 -23.11 -0.67 -12.36
CA LYS A 452 -24.32 -0.82 -11.53
C LYS A 452 -24.95 -2.22 -11.59
N LYS A 453 -24.76 -2.93 -12.70
CA LYS A 453 -25.34 -4.26 -12.94
C LYS A 453 -24.45 -5.38 -12.41
N THR A 454 -23.13 -5.26 -12.53
CA THR A 454 -22.20 -6.36 -12.27
C THR A 454 -21.38 -6.17 -11.00
N TYR A 455 -21.30 -4.95 -10.46
CA TYR A 455 -20.54 -4.67 -9.24
C TYR A 455 -21.42 -4.75 -8.00
N THR A 456 -20.81 -5.08 -6.87
CA THR A 456 -21.48 -5.10 -5.57
C THR A 456 -21.50 -3.69 -4.99
N LYS A 457 -22.70 -3.13 -4.74
CA LYS A 457 -22.84 -1.89 -3.96
C LYS A 457 -22.60 -2.20 -2.48
N ILE A 458 -21.51 -1.71 -1.92
CA ILE A 458 -21.12 -1.97 -0.52
C ILE A 458 -21.61 -0.89 0.45
N GLY A 459 -22.05 0.27 -0.04
CA GLY A 459 -22.52 1.35 0.81
C GLY A 459 -22.71 2.68 0.12
N ASN A 460 -22.82 3.72 0.93
CA ASN A 460 -22.99 5.11 0.50
C ASN A 460 -22.17 6.04 1.40
N ILE A 461 -21.39 6.93 0.78
CA ILE A 461 -20.69 8.02 1.45
C ILE A 461 -21.67 9.18 1.59
N PRO A 462 -21.89 9.71 2.82
CA PRO A 462 -22.86 10.77 3.04
C PRO A 462 -22.47 12.07 2.35
N ALA A 463 -23.49 12.85 2.00
CA ALA A 463 -23.32 14.24 1.58
C ALA A 463 -22.72 15.09 2.71
N SER A 464 -22.07 16.20 2.36
CA SER A 464 -21.63 17.19 3.34
C SER A 464 -22.82 17.77 4.12
N ILE A 465 -22.62 18.16 5.39
CA ILE A 465 -23.68 18.69 6.28
C ILE A 465 -24.41 19.88 5.66
N ASP A 466 -23.71 20.69 4.88
CA ASP A 466 -24.27 21.86 4.21
C ASP A 466 -25.07 21.54 2.93
N GLY A 467 -25.04 20.29 2.47
CA GLY A 467 -25.70 19.84 1.25
C GLY A 467 -25.17 20.51 -0.02
N LYS A 468 -23.90 20.94 -0.05
CA LYS A 468 -23.29 21.66 -1.18
C LYS A 468 -22.06 20.99 -1.77
N GLY A 469 -21.78 19.75 -1.39
CA GLY A 469 -20.62 19.00 -1.89
C GLY A 469 -19.28 19.56 -1.37
N SER A 470 -19.27 20.19 -0.20
CA SER A 470 -18.05 20.68 0.44
C SER A 470 -17.19 19.55 1.02
N ASP A 471 -15.87 19.77 1.06
CA ASP A 471 -14.91 18.81 1.60
C ASP A 471 -14.99 18.72 3.14
N TRP A 472 -14.86 17.52 3.72
CA TRP A 472 -15.07 17.31 5.15
C TRP A 472 -14.06 16.35 5.78
N TRP A 473 -13.83 16.51 7.09
CA TRP A 473 -12.91 15.66 7.86
C TRP A 473 -13.58 14.33 8.13
N ILE A 474 -12.89 13.21 7.98
CA ILE A 474 -13.47 11.89 8.16
C ILE A 474 -13.52 11.54 9.65
N GLY A 475 -14.73 11.32 10.15
CA GLY A 475 -14.98 10.91 11.53
C GLY A 475 -14.77 9.41 11.72
N ASP A 476 -15.45 8.61 10.88
CA ASP A 476 -15.44 7.14 10.91
C ASP A 476 -15.42 6.55 9.49
N LEU A 477 -15.02 5.29 9.41
CA LEU A 477 -15.07 4.46 8.21
C LEU A 477 -16.05 3.31 8.43
N THR A 478 -16.66 2.85 7.34
CA THR A 478 -17.28 1.53 7.25
C THR A 478 -16.35 0.64 6.42
N ILE A 479 -16.15 -0.60 6.86
CA ILE A 479 -15.41 -1.62 6.13
C ILE A 479 -16.38 -2.75 5.79
N ASP A 480 -16.50 -3.08 4.51
CA ASP A 480 -17.23 -4.26 4.08
C ASP A 480 -16.33 -5.50 4.27
N THR A 481 -16.64 -6.31 5.30
CA THR A 481 -15.75 -7.41 5.69
C THR A 481 -15.68 -8.56 4.68
N SER A 482 -16.57 -8.60 3.69
CA SER A 482 -16.48 -9.54 2.56
C SER A 482 -15.39 -9.13 1.57
N THR A 483 -15.40 -7.86 1.14
CA THR A 483 -14.51 -7.36 0.09
C THR A 483 -13.22 -6.76 0.63
N GLY A 484 -13.17 -6.39 1.91
CA GLY A 484 -12.09 -5.57 2.46
C GLY A 484 -12.13 -4.10 2.02
N ALA A 485 -13.05 -3.72 1.12
CA ALA A 485 -13.21 -2.34 0.70
C ALA A 485 -13.85 -1.49 1.82
N TRP A 486 -13.59 -0.19 1.76
CA TRP A 486 -13.94 0.74 2.82
C TRP A 486 -14.53 2.03 2.24
N PHE A 487 -15.30 2.76 3.03
CA PHE A 487 -15.76 4.10 2.68
C PHE A 487 -15.96 4.99 3.91
N PRO A 488 -15.75 6.32 3.80
CA PRO A 488 -16.08 7.26 4.86
C PRO A 488 -17.57 7.27 5.19
N SER A 489 -17.91 7.09 6.47
CA SER A 489 -19.30 6.90 6.92
C SER A 489 -19.79 7.93 7.94
N ALA A 490 -18.88 8.70 8.55
CA ALA A 490 -19.24 9.80 9.45
C ALA A 490 -18.40 11.05 9.20
N ILE A 491 -19.01 12.21 9.42
CA ILE A 491 -18.36 13.51 9.29
C ILE A 491 -17.70 13.88 10.63
N GLY A 492 -16.41 14.14 10.57
CA GLY A 492 -15.54 14.60 11.63
C GLY A 492 -15.31 16.12 11.60
N ALA A 493 -14.38 16.59 12.44
CA ALA A 493 -14.19 18.02 12.69
C ALA A 493 -12.78 18.57 12.43
N SER A 494 -11.71 17.77 12.51
CA SER A 494 -10.33 18.27 12.39
C SER A 494 -9.32 17.19 11.97
N ASP A 495 -8.06 17.61 11.79
CA ASP A 495 -6.88 16.78 11.54
C ASP A 495 -6.29 16.12 12.81
N LYS A 496 -7.03 16.14 13.91
CA LYS A 496 -6.61 15.58 15.21
C LYS A 496 -7.66 14.68 15.85
N GLN A 497 -8.74 14.41 15.12
CA GLN A 497 -9.92 13.70 15.62
C GLN A 497 -10.45 12.73 14.57
N GLY A 498 -11.13 11.68 15.01
CA GLY A 498 -11.66 10.67 14.11
C GLY A 498 -10.53 9.98 13.36
N ILE A 499 -10.69 9.84 12.05
CA ILE A 499 -9.67 9.30 11.14
C ILE A 499 -8.57 10.34 10.84
N ALA A 500 -8.76 11.60 11.25
CA ALA A 500 -7.81 12.69 11.08
C ALA A 500 -7.35 12.84 9.61
N SER A 501 -8.29 12.75 8.67
CA SER A 501 -8.02 12.81 7.23
C SER A 501 -9.19 13.44 6.48
N LYS A 502 -8.94 13.98 5.29
CA LYS A 502 -9.99 14.59 4.47
C LYS A 502 -10.67 13.62 3.53
N LEU A 503 -11.97 13.84 3.36
CA LEU A 503 -12.68 13.50 2.13
C LEU A 503 -12.79 14.76 1.29
N TYR A 504 -12.27 14.70 0.06
CA TYR A 504 -12.50 15.73 -0.96
C TYR A 504 -13.74 15.34 -1.77
N SER A 505 -14.84 16.08 -1.60
CA SER A 505 -16.20 15.67 -1.94
C SER A 505 -16.53 15.65 -3.44
N GLY A 506 -15.67 16.21 -4.29
CA GLY A 506 -15.94 16.32 -5.73
C GLY A 506 -16.80 17.52 -6.13
N GLY A 507 -16.96 18.49 -5.22
CA GLY A 507 -17.70 19.73 -5.44
C GLY A 507 -19.19 19.51 -5.71
N THR A 508 -19.76 20.35 -6.57
CA THR A 508 -21.20 20.36 -6.87
C THR A 508 -21.62 19.34 -7.95
N SER A 509 -20.81 18.30 -8.21
CA SER A 509 -21.20 17.23 -9.14
C SER A 509 -22.35 16.42 -8.52
N THR A 510 -23.39 16.12 -9.30
CA THR A 510 -24.59 15.39 -8.82
C THR A 510 -24.84 14.09 -9.59
N SER A 511 -23.88 13.66 -10.41
CA SER A 511 -23.95 12.44 -11.21
C SER A 511 -22.58 12.03 -11.76
N GLY A 512 -22.51 10.81 -12.30
CA GLY A 512 -21.35 10.25 -12.97
C GLY A 512 -20.46 9.41 -12.07
N THR A 513 -19.61 8.62 -12.72
CA THR A 513 -18.62 7.76 -12.07
C THR A 513 -17.35 8.52 -11.74
N ARG A 514 -16.73 8.16 -10.61
CA ARG A 514 -15.42 8.66 -10.18
C ARG A 514 -14.53 7.49 -9.79
N GLU A 515 -13.25 7.63 -10.09
CA GLU A 515 -12.24 6.68 -9.59
C GLU A 515 -12.11 6.82 -8.07
N TYR A 516 -11.37 5.91 -7.42
CA TYR A 516 -11.22 5.85 -5.97
C TYR A 516 -9.76 6.10 -5.53
N PRO A 517 -9.23 7.35 -5.63
CA PRO A 517 -7.87 7.69 -5.21
C PRO A 517 -7.78 7.83 -3.69
N GLN A 518 -6.84 7.10 -3.10
CA GLN A 518 -6.65 6.97 -1.66
C GLN A 518 -5.27 7.46 -1.22
N GLY A 519 -5.10 7.72 0.08
CA GLY A 519 -3.80 7.91 0.73
C GLY A 519 -3.13 9.27 0.53
N GLY A 520 -3.57 10.09 -0.41
CA GLY A 520 -3.07 11.47 -0.51
C GLY A 520 -1.70 11.64 -1.18
N SER A 521 -1.47 12.83 -1.74
CA SER A 521 -0.20 13.17 -2.40
C SER A 521 0.69 14.08 -1.56
N LEU A 522 1.93 14.28 -2.02
CA LEU A 522 2.98 15.07 -1.36
C LEU A 522 2.68 16.56 -1.11
N ARG A 523 1.47 17.06 -1.44
CA ARG A 523 1.03 18.45 -1.25
C ARG A 523 -0.09 18.65 -0.23
N LEU A 524 -0.54 17.57 0.42
CA LEU A 524 -1.79 17.58 1.20
C LEU A 524 -1.59 17.78 2.69
N GLY A 525 -0.38 17.57 3.22
CA GLY A 525 -0.06 17.70 4.64
C GLY A 525 -1.00 16.87 5.50
N SER A 526 -1.56 17.48 6.54
CA SER A 526 -2.44 16.83 7.51
C SER A 526 -3.79 16.35 6.96
N ASN A 527 -4.08 16.62 5.69
CA ASN A 527 -5.28 16.09 5.04
C ASN A 527 -5.13 14.61 4.63
N ALA A 528 -3.90 14.07 4.61
CA ALA A 528 -3.49 12.93 3.77
C ALA A 528 -3.31 11.57 4.47
N GLY A 529 -3.85 11.36 5.68
CA GLY A 529 -3.81 10.04 6.33
C GLY A 529 -4.63 9.02 5.53
N PHE A 530 -5.80 8.65 6.02
CA PHE A 530 -6.75 7.77 5.34
C PHE A 530 -7.71 8.55 4.41
N LEU A 531 -7.13 9.37 3.54
CA LEU A 531 -7.87 10.28 2.65
C LEU A 531 -8.56 9.55 1.50
N LEU A 532 -9.69 10.12 1.06
CA LEU A 532 -10.36 9.79 -0.21
C LEU A 532 -10.56 11.05 -1.07
N TYR A 533 -10.23 10.97 -2.37
CA TYR A 533 -10.32 12.11 -3.29
C TYR A 533 -11.36 11.92 -4.41
N CYS A 534 -12.59 12.42 -4.24
CA CYS A 534 -13.73 12.09 -5.10
C CYS A 534 -13.88 12.92 -6.39
N TRP A 535 -12.93 13.76 -6.80
CA TRP A 535 -13.13 14.68 -7.93
C TRP A 535 -12.95 14.05 -9.32
N TYR A 536 -12.19 12.97 -9.43
CA TYR A 536 -11.63 12.56 -10.72
C TYR A 536 -12.45 11.50 -11.44
N TRP A 537 -12.66 11.70 -12.74
CA TRP A 537 -13.30 10.74 -13.63
C TRP A 537 -12.42 9.49 -13.82
N LEU A 538 -13.02 8.39 -14.28
CA LEU A 538 -12.35 7.09 -14.39
C LEU A 538 -11.13 7.07 -15.34
N ASP A 539 -11.01 8.06 -16.23
CA ASP A 539 -9.92 8.19 -17.20
C ASP A 539 -8.87 9.24 -16.82
N ARG A 540 -9.07 9.98 -15.73
CA ARG A 540 -8.22 11.10 -15.37
C ARG A 540 -6.82 10.60 -14.98
N THR A 541 -5.79 11.21 -15.55
CA THR A 541 -4.40 10.93 -15.21
C THR A 541 -3.71 12.20 -14.70
N ASN A 542 -2.73 12.06 -13.81
CA ASN A 542 -1.89 13.16 -13.35
C ASN A 542 -0.56 12.67 -12.74
N TRP A 543 0.39 13.58 -12.55
CA TRP A 543 1.74 13.30 -12.04
C TRP A 543 1.78 12.64 -10.66
N ASN A 544 0.72 12.81 -9.86
CA ASN A 544 0.59 12.24 -8.52
C ASN A 544 -0.43 11.11 -8.47
N TYR A 545 -0.77 10.47 -9.58
CA TYR A 545 -1.73 9.37 -9.62
C TYR A 545 -0.97 8.09 -9.88
N GLY A 546 -0.76 7.32 -8.83
CA GLY A 546 -0.05 6.06 -8.86
C GLY A 546 -0.99 4.87 -8.70
N CYS A 547 -0.40 3.70 -8.87
CA CYS A 547 -1.05 2.41 -8.65
C CYS A 547 -0.08 1.43 -8.00
N ARG A 548 -0.60 0.25 -7.70
CA ARG A 548 0.17 -0.92 -7.32
C ARG A 548 -0.23 -2.10 -8.14
N ASN A 549 0.71 -3.03 -8.29
CA ASN A 549 0.39 -4.38 -8.70
C ASN A 549 -0.36 -5.08 -7.54
N CYS A 550 -1.27 -6.01 -7.82
CA CYS A 550 -2.13 -6.74 -6.85
C CYS A 550 -3.30 -5.92 -6.35
N LEU A 551 -4.56 -6.26 -6.70
CA LEU A 551 -5.41 -7.27 -6.03
C LEU A 551 -6.75 -7.55 -6.78
N ILE A 552 -7.54 -8.48 -6.23
CA ILE A 552 -8.83 -8.94 -6.75
C ILE A 552 -9.89 -8.83 -5.66
N SER A 553 -10.98 -8.22 -6.04
CA SER A 553 -12.12 -7.86 -5.24
C SER A 553 -13.25 -8.90 -5.38
N PHE A 554 -14.10 -9.05 -4.35
CA PHE A 554 -14.94 -10.22 -4.01
C PHE A 554 -16.22 -10.42 -4.79
#